data_AF-A0A9Q5P1F0-F1
#
_entry.id   AF-A0A9Q5P1F0-F1
#
_cell.length_a   1.000
_cell.length_b   1.000
_cell.length_c   1.000
_cell.angle_alpha   90.00
_cell.angle_beta   90.00
_cell.angle_gamma   90.00
#
_symmetry.space_group_name_H-M   'P 1'
#
loop_
_entity.id
_entity.type
_entity.pdbx_description
1 polymer ?
#
loop_
_entity_poly.entity_id
_entity_poly.type
_entity_poly.pdbx_seq_one_letter_code
_entity_poly.pdbx_strand_id
1 'polypeptide(L)'
;MYYFLTANIAEQLSGIEHAEIKRLNLFKKKGVPAKIIGIEYNRFVYDNLDLIEGLEKGDYLNFYEYFAQSLDFEPRKTSIKDIPGIGNYEIKDIDGNKFAFFGNRKAFQIVLRGDELDYISYFDSDGILLEQDFYDSRGFISLIKYYAYNENNPDDTPWVNTEEFVSPSGRIYFKKFYRKSGDGIVNTNQQLTGPEGRIYSVMNQDEAFGIFLDYLNQEDGGKNVFIADRSNIANIAMINMQTPAFKIEHFHNIHVRDYWDTMGSPLVYPSIANTEQLSSMDMILTPTQNQADDMVKRLRTQVPINAVPVGIVADGELDRISKLNVEKIKGKIVTVARIFPEKHLDDAVRAFKLAHDKLPWITLDIYGYAEGTGEEKKKVEKVIAEYNLEEIVKLKGYTGSMDEIYGQAELTMMTSRFEGFVLAILEAATYGIPCVSYDTNYGPSYLVKEGVSGYIVPNGDYQTLADRIVTIFSDDKKLSELSLGASERARDFTEDKVWKEWQDKVLDAVHLWKKS
;
A
#
# COMPACT_ATOMS: atom_id res chain seq x y z
N MET A 1 1.53 23.71 -1.48
CA MET A 1 1.80 22.32 -1.09
C MET A 1 1.18 21.34 -2.09
N TYR A 2 1.80 20.17 -2.28
CA TYR A 2 1.19 18.98 -2.87
C TYR A 2 0.97 17.93 -1.78
N TYR A 3 -0.21 17.33 -1.73
CA TYR A 3 -0.55 16.29 -0.75
C TYR A 3 -0.88 15.00 -1.49
N PHE A 4 -0.12 13.95 -1.18
CA PHE A 4 -0.30 12.61 -1.74
C PHE A 4 -1.11 11.78 -0.76
N LEU A 5 -2.33 11.42 -1.13
CA LEU A 5 -3.31 10.82 -0.22
C LEU A 5 -3.28 9.31 -0.33
N THR A 6 -3.03 8.66 0.80
CA THR A 6 -2.90 7.22 0.93
C THR A 6 -3.65 6.67 2.14
N ALA A 7 -3.58 5.35 2.34
CA ALA A 7 -4.21 4.67 3.46
C ALA A 7 -3.40 4.88 4.76
N ASN A 8 -2.21 4.30 4.80
CA ASN A 8 -1.33 4.22 5.96
C ASN A 8 0.12 3.89 5.53
N ILE A 9 1.09 4.19 6.39
CA ILE A 9 2.45 3.64 6.30
C ILE A 9 2.59 2.50 7.31
N ALA A 10 2.57 1.27 6.78
CA ALA A 10 2.76 0.04 7.53
C ALA A 10 4.24 -0.39 7.52
N GLU A 11 4.61 -1.35 8.37
CA GLU A 11 5.96 -1.96 8.39
C GLU A 11 6.32 -2.59 7.03
N GLN A 12 5.32 -3.17 6.34
CA GLN A 12 5.47 -3.72 4.99
C GLN A 12 4.69 -2.86 4.01
N LEU A 13 5.40 -2.18 3.11
CA LEU A 13 4.80 -1.32 2.11
C LEU A 13 4.26 -2.11 0.92
N SER A 14 3.18 -1.60 0.36
CA SER A 14 2.68 -2.02 -0.95
C SER A 14 3.43 -1.24 -2.05
N GLY A 15 3.34 -1.71 -3.30
CA GLY A 15 3.94 -1.01 -4.44
C GLY A 15 3.43 0.43 -4.63
N ILE A 16 2.25 0.77 -4.09
CA ILE A 16 1.69 2.13 -4.18
C ILE A 16 2.47 3.08 -3.27
N GLU A 17 2.66 2.73 -2.00
CA GLU A 17 3.45 3.55 -1.08
C GLU A 17 4.91 3.68 -1.55
N HIS A 18 5.51 2.62 -2.10
CA HIS A 18 6.84 2.71 -2.72
C HIS A 18 6.90 3.74 -3.87
N ALA A 19 5.90 3.77 -4.74
CA ALA A 19 5.82 4.76 -5.81
C ALA A 19 5.59 6.18 -5.28
N GLU A 20 4.74 6.34 -4.26
CA GLU A 20 4.47 7.62 -3.61
C GLU A 20 5.73 8.21 -2.96
N ILE A 21 6.51 7.38 -2.25
CA ILE A 21 7.77 7.81 -1.60
C ILE A 21 8.81 8.22 -2.65
N LYS A 22 8.96 7.44 -3.73
CA LYS A 22 9.85 7.83 -4.84
C LYS A 22 9.44 9.16 -5.47
N ARG A 23 8.14 9.38 -5.68
CA ARG A 23 7.61 10.66 -6.19
C ARG A 23 7.85 11.80 -5.20
N LEU A 24 7.61 11.60 -3.90
CA LEU A 24 7.90 12.58 -2.86
C LEU A 24 9.36 13.01 -2.88
N ASN A 25 10.29 12.06 -2.95
CA ASN A 25 11.72 12.34 -3.02
C ASN A 25 12.11 13.12 -4.28
N LEU A 26 11.49 12.78 -5.43
CA LEU A 26 11.66 13.55 -6.66
C LEU A 26 11.18 15.00 -6.50
N PHE A 27 10.00 15.21 -5.89
CA PHE A 27 9.45 16.54 -5.62
C PHE A 27 10.35 17.35 -4.68
N LYS A 28 10.81 16.75 -3.57
CA LYS A 28 11.76 17.35 -2.62
C LYS A 28 13.03 17.80 -3.34
N LYS A 29 13.63 16.92 -4.14
CA LYS A 29 14.86 17.21 -4.89
C LYS A 29 14.71 18.34 -5.90
N LYS A 30 13.53 18.48 -6.50
CA LYS A 30 13.21 19.55 -7.46
C LYS A 30 12.65 20.82 -6.78
N GLY A 31 12.65 20.86 -5.45
CA GLY A 31 12.24 22.04 -4.67
C GLY A 31 10.73 22.31 -4.69
N VAL A 32 9.90 21.29 -4.97
CA VAL A 32 8.44 21.41 -4.93
C VAL A 32 7.93 20.84 -3.61
N PRO A 33 7.33 21.65 -2.72
CA PRO A 33 6.84 21.18 -1.43
C PRO A 33 5.75 20.12 -1.57
N ALA A 34 5.97 18.95 -0.98
CA ALA A 34 5.04 17.84 -0.97
C ALA A 34 5.06 17.08 0.36
N LYS A 35 3.94 16.42 0.70
CA LYS A 35 3.80 15.51 1.84
C LYS A 35 2.89 14.33 1.49
N ILE A 36 3.09 13.19 2.16
CA ILE A 36 2.18 12.04 2.13
C ILE A 36 1.19 12.17 3.28
N ILE A 37 -0.10 11.97 3.01
CA ILE A 37 -1.19 12.11 3.97
C ILE A 37 -1.93 10.78 4.13
N GLY A 38 -1.97 10.26 5.34
CA GLY A 38 -2.68 9.02 5.69
C GLY A 38 -4.04 9.24 6.35
N ILE A 39 -4.98 8.35 6.07
CA ILE A 39 -6.36 8.37 6.60
C ILE A 39 -6.63 7.32 7.67
N GLU A 40 -5.93 6.18 7.67
CA GLU A 40 -6.22 5.07 8.56
C GLU A 40 -5.48 5.21 9.90
N TYR A 41 -6.10 4.69 10.96
CA TYR A 41 -5.53 4.73 12.30
C TYR A 41 -4.43 3.70 12.44
N ASN A 42 -3.24 4.15 12.88
CA ASN A 42 -2.12 3.26 13.16
C ASN A 42 -1.30 3.80 14.33
N ARG A 43 -1.43 3.15 15.48
CA ARG A 43 -0.72 3.49 16.72
C ARG A 43 0.80 3.22 16.68
N PHE A 44 1.27 2.59 15.60
CA PHE A 44 2.68 2.25 15.36
C PHE A 44 3.31 3.10 14.27
N VAL A 45 2.57 4.06 13.70
CA VAL A 45 3.04 4.78 12.52
C VAL A 45 4.34 5.53 12.79
N TYR A 46 4.53 6.06 14.01
CA TYR A 46 5.77 6.74 14.40
C TYR A 46 7.00 5.84 14.28
N ASP A 47 6.91 4.59 14.77
CA ASP A 47 8.00 3.60 14.69
C ASP A 47 8.15 3.08 13.25
N ASN A 48 7.04 2.85 12.55
CA ASN A 48 7.06 2.35 11.18
C ASN A 48 7.83 3.28 10.25
N LEU A 49 7.70 4.61 10.42
CA LEU A 49 8.39 5.60 9.59
C LEU A 49 9.92 5.45 9.66
N ASP A 50 10.48 5.05 10.81
CA ASP A 50 11.93 4.84 10.96
C ASP A 50 12.44 3.59 10.20
N LEU A 51 11.53 2.70 9.78
CA LEU A 51 11.86 1.49 9.02
C LEU A 51 11.87 1.73 7.50
N ILE A 52 11.36 2.88 7.04
CA ILE A 52 11.16 3.15 5.62
C ILE A 52 12.30 4.02 5.09
N GLU A 53 13.13 3.44 4.23
CA GLU A 53 14.21 4.18 3.57
C GLU A 53 13.65 5.31 2.69
N GLY A 54 14.25 6.51 2.83
CA GLY A 54 13.90 7.67 2.02
C GLY A 54 12.59 8.34 2.41
N LEU A 55 12.06 8.08 3.61
CA LEU A 55 10.89 8.79 4.16
C LEU A 55 11.24 9.37 5.54
N GLU A 56 11.23 10.69 5.66
CA GLU A 56 11.44 11.35 6.96
C GLU A 56 10.11 11.52 7.70
N LYS A 57 10.13 11.55 9.04
CA LYS A 57 8.91 11.74 9.84
C LYS A 57 8.12 13.01 9.47
N GLY A 58 8.80 14.08 9.06
CA GLY A 58 8.16 15.33 8.63
C GLY A 58 7.50 15.28 7.24
N ASP A 59 7.80 14.25 6.45
CA ASP A 59 7.24 14.06 5.11
C ASP A 59 5.85 13.41 5.14
N TYR A 60 5.48 12.76 6.25
CA TYR A 60 4.22 12.05 6.42
C TYR A 60 3.35 12.73 7.49
N LEU A 61 2.04 12.81 7.26
CA LEU A 61 1.07 13.30 8.23
C LEU A 61 -0.19 12.44 8.20
N ASN A 62 -0.58 11.89 9.34
CA ASN A 62 -1.81 11.13 9.47
C ASN A 62 -2.95 11.97 10.05
N PHE A 63 -4.19 11.71 9.59
CA PHE A 63 -5.42 12.28 10.14
C PHE A 63 -5.48 12.24 11.67
N TYR A 64 -5.19 11.08 12.26
CA TYR A 64 -5.28 10.88 13.70
C TYR A 64 -4.19 11.66 14.44
N GLU A 65 -2.97 11.71 13.91
CA GLU A 65 -1.86 12.44 14.56
C GLU A 65 -2.05 13.95 14.54
N TYR A 66 -2.64 14.48 13.46
CA TYR A 66 -2.98 15.89 13.33
C TYR A 66 -3.96 16.36 14.42
N PHE A 67 -5.12 15.69 14.55
CA PHE A 67 -6.10 16.08 15.58
C PHE A 67 -5.67 15.70 16.99
N ALA A 68 -4.83 14.67 17.14
CA ALA A 68 -4.18 14.37 18.42
C ALA A 68 -3.17 15.46 18.83
N GLN A 69 -2.71 16.31 17.90
CA GLN A 69 -1.61 17.26 18.12
C GLN A 69 -0.38 16.56 18.71
N SER A 70 -0.02 15.42 18.10
CA SER A 70 0.96 14.47 18.65
C SER A 70 2.31 14.45 17.91
N LEU A 71 2.48 15.23 16.85
CA LEU A 71 3.69 15.22 16.01
C LEU A 71 4.96 15.56 16.79
N ASP A 72 4.87 16.50 17.74
CA ASP A 72 5.97 16.94 18.60
C ASP A 72 6.01 16.18 19.94
N PHE A 73 5.23 15.10 20.09
CA PHE A 73 5.23 14.30 21.31
C PHE A 73 6.49 13.46 21.42
N GLU A 74 7.27 13.71 22.48
CA GLU A 74 8.48 12.95 22.78
C GLU A 74 8.15 11.53 23.30
N PRO A 75 8.64 10.46 22.66
CA PRO A 75 8.37 9.09 23.09
C PRO A 75 8.82 8.82 24.52
N ARG A 76 7.98 8.10 25.29
CA ARG A 76 8.29 7.64 26.63
C ARG A 76 8.07 6.13 26.72
N LYS A 77 9.09 5.41 27.19
CA LYS A 77 8.94 3.99 27.52
C LYS A 77 7.93 3.80 28.64
N THR A 78 7.00 2.86 28.44
CA THR A 78 5.98 2.50 29.42
C THR A 78 6.26 1.14 30.02
N SER A 79 5.69 0.90 31.20
CA SER A 79 5.75 -0.37 31.90
C SER A 79 4.52 -0.52 32.78
N ILE A 80 4.33 -1.71 33.35
CA ILE A 80 3.26 -1.97 34.33
C ILE A 80 3.29 -0.97 35.50
N LYS A 81 4.47 -0.47 35.88
CA LYS A 81 4.63 0.48 37.00
C LYS A 81 4.04 1.85 36.70
N ASP A 82 3.87 2.18 35.42
CA ASP A 82 3.31 3.46 34.97
C ASP A 82 1.78 3.46 35.01
N ILE A 83 1.14 2.30 35.21
CA ILE A 83 -0.32 2.19 35.35
C ILE A 83 -0.75 2.90 36.65
N PRO A 84 -1.63 3.92 36.58
CA PRO A 84 -2.10 4.62 37.78
C PRO A 84 -2.72 3.67 38.80
N GLY A 85 -2.26 3.74 40.06
CA GLY A 85 -2.81 2.94 41.15
C GLY A 85 -2.44 1.46 41.13
N ILE A 86 -1.52 1.03 40.26
CA ILE A 86 -1.12 -0.39 40.13
C ILE A 86 -0.63 -1.03 41.45
N GLY A 87 -0.07 -0.23 42.36
CA GLY A 87 0.37 -0.70 43.68
C GLY A 87 -0.75 -1.23 44.58
N ASN A 88 -2.01 -0.99 44.23
CA ASN A 88 -3.18 -1.52 44.94
C ASN A 88 -3.57 -2.94 44.49
N TYR A 89 -2.87 -3.51 43.50
CA TYR A 89 -3.21 -4.77 42.88
C TYR A 89 -2.08 -5.80 42.99
N GLU A 90 -2.46 -7.07 43.13
CA GLU A 90 -1.54 -8.20 42.97
C GLU A 90 -1.49 -8.58 41.47
N ILE A 91 -0.29 -8.58 40.89
CA ILE A 91 -0.11 -8.96 39.47
C ILE A 91 0.24 -10.44 39.38
N LYS A 92 -0.56 -11.19 38.63
CA LYS A 92 -0.36 -12.62 38.36
C LYS A 92 -0.14 -12.86 36.88
N ASP A 93 0.77 -13.77 36.58
CA ASP A 93 0.98 -14.28 35.23
C ASP A 93 0.21 -15.59 35.08
N ILE A 94 -0.71 -15.66 34.12
CA ILE A 94 -1.59 -16.80 33.87
C ILE A 94 -1.55 -17.07 32.37
N ASP A 95 -0.99 -18.22 31.97
CA ASP A 95 -0.84 -18.63 30.57
C ASP A 95 -0.15 -17.57 29.70
N GLY A 96 0.86 -16.88 30.25
CA GLY A 96 1.61 -15.83 29.56
C GLY A 96 0.92 -14.47 29.52
N ASN A 97 -0.25 -14.33 30.15
CA ASN A 97 -1.00 -13.08 30.25
C ASN A 97 -0.92 -12.51 31.66
N LYS A 98 -0.74 -11.19 31.77
CA LYS A 98 -0.65 -10.52 33.07
C LYS A 98 -2.01 -10.01 33.50
N PHE A 99 -2.41 -10.31 34.71
CA PHE A 99 -3.69 -9.91 35.30
C PHE A 99 -3.48 -9.21 36.63
N ALA A 100 -4.19 -8.11 36.83
CA ALA A 100 -4.25 -7.39 38.09
C ALA A 100 -5.44 -7.86 38.93
N PHE A 101 -5.18 -8.19 40.19
CA PHE A 101 -6.18 -8.65 41.15
C PHE A 101 -6.34 -7.69 42.32
N PHE A 102 -7.59 -7.39 42.67
CA PHE A 102 -7.93 -6.71 43.92
C PHE A 102 -8.53 -7.73 44.89
N GLY A 103 -7.72 -8.21 45.84
CA GLY A 103 -8.06 -9.41 46.61
C GLY A 103 -8.20 -10.63 45.70
N ASN A 104 -9.37 -11.29 45.73
CA ASN A 104 -9.65 -12.45 44.87
C ASN A 104 -10.33 -12.10 43.54
N ARG A 105 -10.66 -10.81 43.31
CA ARG A 105 -11.34 -10.37 42.09
C ARG A 105 -10.31 -10.01 41.01
N LYS A 106 -10.47 -10.59 39.82
CA LYS A 106 -9.77 -10.16 38.60
C LYS A 106 -10.29 -8.76 38.22
N ALA A 107 -9.42 -7.76 38.24
CA ALA A 107 -9.79 -6.37 37.97
C ALA A 107 -9.60 -6.03 36.48
N PHE A 108 -8.39 -6.23 35.97
CA PHE A 108 -8.05 -5.96 34.57
C PHE A 108 -6.90 -6.85 34.08
N GLN A 109 -6.81 -7.01 32.77
CA GLN A 109 -5.72 -7.68 32.08
C GLN A 109 -4.78 -6.65 31.49
N ILE A 110 -3.48 -6.92 31.56
CA ILE A 110 -2.41 -6.08 31.03
C ILE A 110 -1.73 -6.87 29.93
N VAL A 111 -1.70 -6.30 28.72
CA VAL A 111 -0.99 -6.86 27.58
C VAL A 111 0.22 -5.99 27.28
N LEU A 112 1.36 -6.64 27.04
CA LEU A 112 2.63 -5.99 26.76
C LEU A 112 3.08 -6.30 25.32
N ARG A 113 3.72 -5.30 24.70
CA ARG A 113 4.45 -5.43 23.44
C ARG A 113 5.94 -5.39 23.78
N GLY A 114 6.58 -6.56 23.83
CA GLY A 114 7.87 -6.69 24.48
C GLY A 114 7.75 -6.34 25.96
N ASP A 115 8.41 -5.28 26.40
CA ASP A 115 8.39 -4.81 27.80
C ASP A 115 7.45 -3.61 28.03
N GLU A 116 6.83 -3.09 26.97
CA GLU A 116 6.01 -1.87 27.01
C GLU A 116 4.52 -2.16 27.03
N LEU A 117 3.72 -1.23 27.54
CA LEU A 117 2.26 -1.37 27.56
C LEU A 117 1.73 -1.40 26.13
N ASP A 118 0.96 -2.44 25.81
CA ASP A 118 0.25 -2.57 24.54
C ASP A 118 -1.20 -2.08 24.71
N TYR A 119 -1.97 -2.81 25.51
CA TYR A 119 -3.31 -2.39 25.92
C TYR A 119 -3.69 -2.98 27.29
N ILE A 120 -4.68 -2.37 27.93
CA ILE A 120 -5.27 -2.84 29.18
C ILE A 120 -6.74 -3.14 28.94
N SER A 121 -7.23 -4.28 29.42
CA SER A 121 -8.64 -4.69 29.32
C SER A 121 -9.30 -4.71 30.68
N TYR A 122 -10.43 -4.00 30.82
CA TYR A 122 -11.21 -3.95 32.06
C TYR A 122 -12.47 -4.79 31.94
N PHE A 123 -12.80 -5.46 33.04
CA PHE A 123 -13.93 -6.38 33.11
C PHE A 123 -14.88 -6.01 34.24
N ASP A 124 -16.15 -6.39 34.07
CA ASP A 124 -17.12 -6.33 35.16
C ASP A 124 -16.91 -7.46 36.19
N SER A 125 -17.87 -7.62 37.12
CA SER A 125 -17.83 -8.66 38.15
C SER A 125 -17.96 -10.08 37.61
N ASP A 126 -18.61 -10.25 36.47
CA ASP A 126 -18.85 -11.55 35.83
C ASP A 126 -17.75 -11.90 34.80
N GLY A 127 -16.80 -10.98 34.60
CA GLY A 127 -15.66 -11.16 33.70
C GLY A 127 -15.95 -10.74 32.26
N ILE A 128 -17.05 -10.02 32.01
CA ILE A 128 -17.41 -9.49 30.70
C ILE A 128 -16.54 -8.27 30.41
N LEU A 129 -16.00 -8.19 29.18
CA LEU A 129 -15.18 -7.08 28.73
C LEU A 129 -16.01 -5.80 28.61
N LEU A 130 -15.57 -4.73 29.28
CA LEU A 130 -16.23 -3.42 29.25
C LEU A 130 -15.42 -2.38 28.47
N GLU A 131 -14.11 -2.38 28.64
CA GLU A 131 -13.25 -1.31 28.17
C GLU A 131 -11.85 -1.81 27.79
N GLN A 132 -11.25 -1.19 26.79
CA GLN A 132 -9.84 -1.39 26.45
C GLN A 132 -9.12 -0.07 26.19
N ASP A 133 -7.99 0.14 26.88
CA ASP A 133 -7.07 1.26 26.69
C ASP A 133 -5.90 0.84 25.80
N PHE A 134 -5.80 1.36 24.59
CA PHE A 134 -4.72 1.08 23.65
C PHE A 134 -3.64 2.16 23.70
N TYR A 135 -2.40 1.73 23.83
CA TYR A 135 -1.23 2.60 23.86
C TYR A 135 -0.63 2.77 22.46
N ASP A 136 -0.34 4.03 22.12
CA ASP A 136 0.54 4.40 21.02
C ASP A 136 1.96 3.88 21.28
N SER A 137 2.70 3.63 20.20
CA SER A 137 4.12 3.27 20.23
C SER A 137 4.96 4.21 21.12
N ARG A 138 4.60 5.49 21.17
CA ARG A 138 5.26 6.52 21.97
C ARG A 138 4.88 6.51 23.46
N GLY A 139 3.92 5.68 23.89
CA GLY A 139 3.63 5.43 25.30
C GLY A 139 2.48 6.22 25.93
N PHE A 140 1.64 6.88 25.14
CA PHE A 140 0.39 7.49 25.63
C PHE A 140 -0.83 6.66 25.18
N ILE A 141 -1.94 6.76 25.91
CA ILE A 141 -3.22 6.14 25.48
C ILE A 141 -3.74 6.94 24.29
N SER A 142 -3.89 6.29 23.15
CA SER A 142 -4.34 6.93 21.90
C SER A 142 -5.75 6.51 21.46
N LEU A 143 -6.25 5.40 22.01
CA LEU A 143 -7.57 4.87 21.68
C LEU A 143 -8.16 4.14 22.89
N ILE A 144 -9.39 4.48 23.26
CA ILE A 144 -10.19 3.77 24.25
C ILE A 144 -11.37 3.13 23.54
N LYS A 145 -11.62 1.85 23.77
CA LYS A 145 -12.79 1.13 23.24
C LYS A 145 -13.72 0.74 24.36
N TYR A 146 -15.00 1.09 24.24
CA TYR A 146 -16.05 0.67 25.14
C TYR A 146 -16.90 -0.41 24.47
N TYR A 147 -17.20 -1.46 25.23
CA TYR A 147 -17.91 -2.63 24.78
C TYR A 147 -19.32 -2.66 25.37
N ALA A 148 -20.27 -3.02 24.52
CA ALA A 148 -21.62 -3.40 24.95
C ALA A 148 -21.78 -4.91 24.82
N TYR A 149 -22.70 -5.47 25.59
CA TYR A 149 -23.02 -6.89 25.57
C TYR A 149 -24.54 -7.08 25.71
N ASN A 150 -25.01 -8.29 25.43
CA ASN A 150 -26.43 -8.61 25.50
C ASN A 150 -26.72 -9.42 26.77
N GLU A 151 -27.30 -8.79 27.78
CA GLU A 151 -27.68 -9.45 29.04
C GLU A 151 -28.62 -10.65 28.84
N ASN A 152 -29.43 -10.66 27.78
CA ASN A 152 -30.39 -11.72 27.51
C ASN A 152 -29.80 -12.89 26.72
N ASN A 153 -28.56 -12.77 26.24
CA ASN A 153 -27.87 -13.84 25.54
C ASN A 153 -26.41 -13.91 26.01
N PRO A 154 -26.12 -14.69 27.06
CA PRO A 154 -24.78 -14.82 27.64
C PRO A 154 -23.73 -15.40 26.67
N ASP A 155 -24.17 -16.11 25.63
CA ASP A 155 -23.30 -16.64 24.58
C ASP A 155 -22.88 -15.56 23.56
N ASP A 156 -23.50 -14.38 23.61
CA ASP A 156 -23.20 -13.27 22.71
C ASP A 156 -21.88 -12.61 23.11
N THR A 157 -20.95 -12.53 22.16
CA THR A 157 -19.66 -11.89 22.40
C THR A 157 -19.85 -10.37 22.53
N PRO A 158 -19.24 -9.71 23.53
CA PRO A 158 -19.27 -8.26 23.63
C PRO A 158 -18.81 -7.59 22.32
N TRP A 159 -19.50 -6.54 21.90
CA TRP A 159 -19.16 -5.79 20.69
C TRP A 159 -18.69 -4.39 21.04
N VAL A 160 -17.80 -3.83 20.21
CA VAL A 160 -17.38 -2.44 20.34
C VAL A 160 -18.60 -1.55 20.11
N ASN A 161 -18.97 -0.76 21.12
CA ASN A 161 -20.03 0.23 21.03
C ASN A 161 -19.48 1.63 20.74
N THR A 162 -18.34 1.99 21.35
CA THR A 162 -17.74 3.31 21.16
C THR A 162 -16.22 3.19 21.08
N GLU A 163 -15.62 3.93 20.17
CA GLU A 163 -14.19 4.19 20.13
C GLU A 163 -13.95 5.68 20.38
N GLU A 164 -13.06 6.00 21.31
CA GLU A 164 -12.62 7.36 21.61
C GLU A 164 -11.12 7.48 21.32
N PHE A 165 -10.76 8.34 20.37
CA PHE A 165 -9.37 8.65 20.05
C PHE A 165 -8.90 9.82 20.90
N VAL A 166 -7.76 9.62 21.56
CA VAL A 166 -7.30 10.47 22.67
C VAL A 166 -5.93 11.06 22.34
N SER A 167 -5.77 12.36 22.58
CA SER A 167 -4.48 13.04 22.43
C SER A 167 -3.53 12.67 23.59
N PRO A 168 -2.22 12.94 23.47
CA PRO A 168 -1.30 12.82 24.60
C PRO A 168 -1.70 13.64 25.83
N SER A 169 -2.47 14.72 25.66
CA SER A 169 -2.99 15.54 26.75
C SER A 169 -4.27 14.99 27.41
N GLY A 170 -4.77 13.83 26.97
CA GLY A 170 -6.03 13.24 27.42
C GLY A 170 -7.30 13.83 26.77
N ARG A 171 -7.15 14.68 25.74
CA ARG A 171 -8.30 15.27 25.03
C ARG A 171 -8.86 14.26 24.03
N ILE A 172 -10.14 13.95 24.12
CA ILE A 172 -10.83 13.16 23.10
C ILE A 172 -11.10 14.06 21.90
N TYR A 173 -10.51 13.73 20.75
CA TYR A 173 -10.64 14.54 19.53
C TYR A 173 -11.50 13.87 18.47
N PHE A 174 -11.70 12.55 18.53
CA PHE A 174 -12.55 11.84 17.59
C PHE A 174 -13.27 10.70 18.29
N LYS A 175 -14.55 10.52 18.02
CA LYS A 175 -15.36 9.41 18.53
C LYS A 175 -16.05 8.68 17.39
N LYS A 176 -16.13 7.36 17.49
CA LYS A 176 -16.91 6.52 16.57
C LYS A 176 -17.92 5.72 17.38
N PHE A 177 -19.17 5.74 16.94
CA PHE A 177 -20.28 5.05 17.61
C PHE A 177 -20.78 3.90 16.75
N TYR A 178 -21.06 2.78 17.41
CA TYR A 178 -21.39 1.52 16.78
C TYR A 178 -22.61 0.88 17.45
N ARG A 179 -23.40 0.18 16.63
CA ARG A 179 -24.50 -0.66 17.13
C ARG A 179 -24.44 -2.04 16.49
N LYS A 180 -25.01 -3.02 17.18
CA LYS A 180 -25.29 -4.33 16.60
C LYS A 180 -26.47 -4.24 15.62
N SER A 181 -26.35 -4.87 14.45
CA SER A 181 -27.39 -4.95 13.43
C SER A 181 -27.34 -6.32 12.77
N GLY A 182 -28.28 -7.19 13.13
CA GLY A 182 -28.21 -8.61 12.81
C GLY A 182 -26.97 -9.25 13.45
N ASP A 183 -26.20 -9.99 12.66
CA ASP A 183 -24.93 -10.61 13.09
C ASP A 183 -23.72 -9.65 12.96
N GLY A 184 -23.94 -8.43 12.44
CA GLY A 184 -22.88 -7.45 12.19
C GLY A 184 -22.85 -6.29 13.19
N ILE A 185 -21.74 -5.55 13.17
CA ILE A 185 -21.57 -4.28 13.89
C ILE A 185 -21.48 -3.18 12.83
N VAL A 186 -22.29 -2.14 12.97
CA VAL A 186 -22.32 -1.02 12.02
C VAL A 186 -21.91 0.27 12.72
N ASN A 187 -21.01 1.03 12.09
CA ASN A 187 -20.70 2.40 12.49
C ASN A 187 -21.89 3.29 12.13
N THR A 188 -22.44 4.01 13.10
CA THR A 188 -23.69 4.77 12.93
C THR A 188 -23.52 6.28 12.99
N ASN A 189 -22.46 6.76 13.65
CA ASN A 189 -22.15 8.17 13.77
C ASN A 189 -20.68 8.34 14.19
N GLN A 190 -20.10 9.48 13.86
CA GLN A 190 -18.77 9.87 14.28
C GLN A 190 -18.78 11.34 14.71
N GLN A 191 -17.96 11.68 15.70
CA GLN A 191 -17.83 13.05 16.20
C GLN A 191 -16.37 13.47 16.17
N LEU A 192 -16.04 14.42 15.31
CA LEU A 192 -14.71 15.01 15.19
C LEU A 192 -14.67 16.37 15.88
N THR A 193 -13.66 16.60 16.72
CA THR A 193 -13.43 17.88 17.39
C THR A 193 -12.19 18.54 16.77
N GLY A 194 -12.39 19.66 16.09
CA GLY A 194 -11.33 20.45 15.48
C GLY A 194 -10.33 21.04 16.49
N PRO A 195 -9.17 21.51 16.04
CA PRO A 195 -8.17 22.16 16.90
C PRO A 195 -8.73 23.35 17.69
N GLU A 196 -9.69 24.08 17.12
CA GLU A 196 -10.39 25.21 17.73
C GLU A 196 -11.54 24.81 18.68
N GLY A 197 -11.79 23.50 18.85
CA GLY A 197 -12.85 22.97 19.72
C GLY A 197 -14.22 22.86 19.05
N ARG A 198 -14.34 23.16 17.76
CA ARG A 198 -15.58 22.95 17.01
C ARG A 198 -15.86 21.45 16.85
N ILE A 199 -17.10 21.05 17.11
CA ILE A 199 -17.53 19.66 16.97
C ILE A 199 -18.29 19.48 15.66
N TYR A 200 -17.91 18.45 14.91
CA TYR A 200 -18.54 18.00 13.68
C TYR A 200 -19.15 16.63 13.91
N SER A 201 -20.45 16.47 13.63
CA SER A 201 -21.09 15.14 13.56
C SER A 201 -21.10 14.71 12.11
N VAL A 202 -20.49 13.57 11.82
CA VAL A 202 -20.32 13.04 10.46
C VAL A 202 -20.73 11.58 10.40
N MET A 203 -21.21 11.13 9.24
CA MET A 203 -21.81 9.80 9.12
C MET A 203 -20.80 8.70 8.76
N ASN A 204 -19.59 9.07 8.32
CA ASN A 204 -18.56 8.14 7.88
C ASN A 204 -17.16 8.77 7.94
N GLN A 205 -16.14 7.94 7.67
CA GLN A 205 -14.73 8.36 7.69
C GLN A 205 -14.40 9.36 6.57
N ASP A 206 -15.05 9.27 5.40
CA ASP A 206 -14.76 10.16 4.26
C ASP A 206 -15.13 11.62 4.58
N GLU A 207 -16.25 11.83 5.26
CA GLU A 207 -16.66 13.15 5.74
C GLU A 207 -15.68 13.72 6.79
N ALA A 208 -15.26 12.88 7.75
CA ALA A 208 -14.25 13.28 8.74
C ALA A 208 -12.92 13.65 8.07
N PHE A 209 -12.48 12.83 7.11
CA PHE A 209 -11.24 13.07 6.37
C PHE A 209 -11.36 14.28 5.44
N GLY A 210 -12.52 14.54 4.83
CA GLY A 210 -12.76 15.76 4.05
C GLY A 210 -12.58 17.03 4.87
N ILE A 211 -13.09 17.05 6.11
CA ILE A 211 -12.89 18.17 7.06
C ILE A 211 -11.40 18.35 7.36
N PHE A 212 -10.66 17.26 7.56
CA PHE A 212 -9.21 17.32 7.76
C PHE A 212 -8.48 17.91 6.56
N LEU A 213 -8.78 17.46 5.35
CA LEU A 213 -8.18 17.99 4.14
C LEU A 213 -8.48 19.49 3.98
N ASP A 214 -9.68 19.95 4.38
CA ASP A 214 -10.03 21.37 4.40
C ASP A 214 -9.21 22.19 5.41
N TYR A 215 -8.95 21.65 6.62
CA TYR A 215 -8.02 22.29 7.56
C TYR A 215 -6.61 22.39 6.98
N LEU A 216 -6.06 21.27 6.48
CA LEU A 216 -4.73 21.24 5.87
C LEU A 216 -4.61 22.24 4.72
N ASN A 217 -5.63 22.28 3.86
CA ASN A 217 -5.63 23.21 2.73
C ASN A 217 -5.55 24.66 3.21
N GLN A 218 -6.32 25.02 4.24
CA GLN A 218 -6.34 26.39 4.78
C GLN A 218 -5.02 26.78 5.46
N GLU A 219 -4.42 25.87 6.24
CA GLU A 219 -3.13 26.09 6.90
C GLU A 219 -2.02 26.41 5.89
N ASP A 220 -2.04 25.73 4.74
CA ASP A 220 -1.09 25.96 3.65
C ASP A 220 -1.62 26.96 2.59
N GLY A 221 -2.47 27.91 2.99
CA GLY A 221 -2.84 29.08 2.17
C GLY A 221 -4.01 28.89 1.18
N GLY A 222 -4.72 27.78 1.23
CA GLY A 222 -6.03 27.58 0.59
C GLY A 222 -6.02 27.37 -0.93
N LYS A 223 -4.85 27.12 -1.54
CA LYS A 223 -4.69 26.81 -2.98
C LYS A 223 -3.70 25.65 -3.18
N ASN A 224 -3.94 24.53 -2.51
CA ASN A 224 -3.09 23.35 -2.55
C ASN A 224 -3.57 22.30 -3.55
N VAL A 225 -2.71 21.32 -3.82
CA VAL A 225 -2.98 20.20 -4.72
C VAL A 225 -3.13 18.94 -3.88
N PHE A 226 -4.19 18.17 -4.14
CA PHE A 226 -4.46 16.90 -3.49
C PHE A 226 -4.48 15.82 -4.57
N ILE A 227 -3.69 14.77 -4.38
CA ILE A 227 -3.57 13.65 -5.30
C ILE A 227 -3.99 12.38 -4.57
N ALA A 228 -5.10 11.77 -4.97
CA ALA A 228 -5.54 10.49 -4.42
C ALA A 228 -4.85 9.33 -5.14
N ASP A 229 -3.84 8.72 -4.51
CA ASP A 229 -3.17 7.51 -5.01
C ASP A 229 -3.92 6.23 -4.57
N ARG A 230 -4.60 6.28 -3.42
CA ARG A 230 -5.58 5.27 -3.02
C ARG A 230 -7.00 5.68 -3.44
N SER A 231 -7.31 5.47 -4.72
CA SER A 231 -8.61 5.79 -5.37
C SER A 231 -9.87 5.16 -4.76
N ASN A 232 -9.76 4.26 -3.80
CA ASN A 232 -10.90 3.67 -3.10
C ASN A 232 -10.98 4.08 -1.62
N ILE A 233 -10.04 4.90 -1.15
CA ILE A 233 -9.91 5.25 0.26
C ILE A 233 -9.93 6.77 0.43
N ALA A 234 -9.18 7.52 -0.38
CA ALA A 234 -9.00 8.96 -0.17
C ALA A 234 -9.81 9.84 -1.15
N ASN A 235 -10.26 9.28 -2.27
CA ASN A 235 -10.85 10.04 -3.37
C ASN A 235 -12.17 10.73 -3.00
N ILE A 236 -13.09 10.04 -2.31
CA ILE A 236 -14.40 10.60 -1.96
C ILE A 236 -14.25 11.79 -1.01
N ALA A 237 -13.40 11.67 0.00
CA ALA A 237 -13.07 12.75 0.91
C ALA A 237 -12.45 13.96 0.17
N MET A 238 -11.51 13.71 -0.75
CA MET A 238 -10.89 14.76 -1.58
C MET A 238 -11.91 15.45 -2.47
N ILE A 239 -12.78 14.69 -3.15
CA ILE A 239 -13.87 15.20 -3.99
C ILE A 239 -14.79 16.10 -3.16
N ASN A 240 -15.12 15.69 -1.94
CA ASN A 240 -16.06 16.38 -1.05
C ASN A 240 -15.44 17.55 -0.26
N MET A 241 -14.15 17.86 -0.43
CA MET A 241 -13.54 19.05 0.17
C MET A 241 -14.33 20.32 -0.18
N GLN A 242 -14.54 21.17 0.82
CA GLN A 242 -15.30 22.42 0.71
C GLN A 242 -14.41 23.61 0.33
N THR A 243 -13.11 23.52 0.61
CA THR A 243 -12.13 24.53 0.26
C THR A 243 -11.66 24.35 -1.19
N PRO A 244 -11.40 25.45 -1.94
CA PRO A 244 -10.86 25.35 -3.29
C PRO A 244 -9.49 24.64 -3.30
N ALA A 245 -9.39 23.59 -4.09
CA ALA A 245 -8.18 22.77 -4.21
C ALA A 245 -8.09 22.18 -5.62
N PHE A 246 -6.88 21.91 -6.09
CA PHE A 246 -6.68 21.18 -7.33
C PHE A 246 -6.70 19.68 -7.01
N LYS A 247 -7.71 18.96 -7.49
CA LYS A 247 -8.02 17.57 -7.12
C LYS A 247 -7.62 16.62 -8.25
N ILE A 248 -6.69 15.72 -7.96
CA ILE A 248 -6.16 14.75 -8.92
C ILE A 248 -6.45 13.34 -8.43
N GLU A 249 -7.05 12.51 -9.27
CA GLU A 249 -7.12 11.06 -9.02
C GLU A 249 -6.00 10.35 -9.79
N HIS A 250 -5.13 9.63 -9.09
CA HIS A 250 -4.02 8.91 -9.70
C HIS A 250 -4.22 7.41 -9.55
N PHE A 251 -4.61 6.75 -10.65
CA PHE A 251 -4.86 5.32 -10.63
C PHE A 251 -3.55 4.53 -10.57
N HIS A 252 -3.53 3.49 -9.73
CA HIS A 252 -2.42 2.53 -9.65
C HIS A 252 -2.82 1.10 -10.07
N ASN A 253 -4.09 0.90 -10.37
CA ASN A 253 -4.65 -0.37 -10.81
C ASN A 253 -5.67 -0.14 -11.95
N ILE A 254 -6.18 -1.20 -12.53
CA ILE A 254 -7.18 -1.14 -13.60
C ILE A 254 -8.50 -0.52 -13.12
N HIS A 255 -9.21 0.13 -14.04
CA HIS A 255 -10.41 0.91 -13.77
C HIS A 255 -11.73 0.15 -14.05
N VAL A 256 -11.67 -1.09 -14.55
CA VAL A 256 -12.82 -1.94 -14.91
C VAL A 256 -12.79 -3.30 -14.19
N ARG A 257 -13.96 -3.90 -13.96
CA ARG A 257 -14.09 -5.20 -13.24
C ARG A 257 -13.63 -6.39 -14.07
N ASP A 258 -14.06 -6.42 -15.33
CA ASP A 258 -13.55 -7.35 -16.34
C ASP A 258 -12.41 -6.64 -17.04
N TYR A 259 -11.20 -7.04 -16.70
CA TYR A 259 -9.96 -6.38 -17.09
C TYR A 259 -9.65 -6.44 -18.60
N TRP A 260 -10.42 -7.21 -19.37
CA TRP A 260 -10.32 -7.27 -20.83
C TRP A 260 -11.35 -6.42 -21.56
N ASP A 261 -12.47 -6.10 -20.93
CA ASP A 261 -13.53 -5.29 -21.51
C ASP A 261 -13.46 -3.84 -20.97
N THR A 262 -12.47 -3.10 -21.45
CA THR A 262 -12.23 -1.69 -21.04
C THR A 262 -13.36 -0.74 -21.43
N MET A 263 -14.25 -1.16 -22.34
CA MET A 263 -15.31 -0.32 -22.89
C MET A 263 -16.71 -0.66 -22.37
N GLY A 264 -17.02 -1.92 -22.08
CA GLY A 264 -18.34 -2.38 -21.66
C GLY A 264 -18.44 -2.71 -20.17
N SER A 265 -17.33 -3.09 -19.53
CA SER A 265 -17.33 -3.57 -18.16
C SER A 265 -17.68 -2.46 -17.15
N PRO A 266 -18.29 -2.81 -16.00
CA PRO A 266 -18.50 -1.86 -14.92
C PRO A 266 -17.18 -1.28 -14.41
N LEU A 267 -17.20 0.03 -14.17
CA LEU A 267 -16.09 0.74 -13.54
C LEU A 267 -15.95 0.31 -12.07
N VAL A 268 -14.71 0.21 -11.59
CA VAL A 268 -14.41 -0.25 -10.21
C VAL A 268 -14.48 0.90 -9.21
N TYR A 269 -14.14 2.11 -9.64
CA TYR A 269 -14.06 3.27 -8.76
C TYR A 269 -15.31 4.14 -8.85
N PRO A 270 -15.98 4.45 -7.72
CA PRO A 270 -17.16 5.31 -7.72
C PRO A 270 -16.92 6.69 -8.33
N SER A 271 -15.74 7.29 -8.10
CA SER A 271 -15.33 8.62 -8.57
C SER A 271 -15.43 8.81 -10.07
N ILE A 272 -15.18 7.76 -10.86
CA ILE A 272 -15.29 7.79 -12.33
C ILE A 272 -16.59 7.16 -12.84
N ALA A 273 -17.30 6.41 -11.99
CA ALA A 273 -18.59 5.81 -12.34
C ALA A 273 -19.76 6.80 -12.20
N ASN A 274 -19.59 7.85 -11.39
CA ASN A 274 -20.56 8.91 -11.19
C ASN A 274 -20.12 10.19 -11.91
N THR A 275 -20.96 10.73 -12.81
CA THR A 275 -20.64 11.90 -13.63
C THR A 275 -20.37 13.17 -12.80
N GLU A 276 -21.11 13.40 -11.72
CA GLU A 276 -20.94 14.58 -10.86
C GLU A 276 -19.60 14.52 -10.13
N GLN A 277 -19.29 13.35 -9.54
CA GLN A 277 -17.99 13.09 -8.90
C GLN A 277 -16.85 13.23 -9.91
N LEU A 278 -16.99 12.63 -11.09
CA LEU A 278 -16.01 12.74 -12.17
C LEU A 278 -15.74 14.20 -12.51
N SER A 279 -16.80 14.99 -12.74
CA SER A 279 -16.68 16.41 -13.10
C SER A 279 -16.14 17.32 -12.00
N SER A 280 -16.09 16.84 -10.76
CA SER A 280 -15.57 17.61 -9.61
C SER A 280 -14.06 17.53 -9.45
N MET A 281 -13.40 16.66 -10.21
CA MET A 281 -11.95 16.51 -10.25
C MET A 281 -11.35 17.41 -11.33
N ASP A 282 -10.12 17.88 -11.11
CA ASP A 282 -9.40 18.74 -12.05
C ASP A 282 -8.54 17.91 -13.03
N MET A 283 -8.14 16.70 -12.66
CA MET A 283 -7.32 15.83 -13.49
C MET A 283 -7.40 14.36 -13.07
N ILE A 284 -7.25 13.46 -14.04
CA ILE A 284 -6.98 12.04 -13.81
C ILE A 284 -5.58 11.71 -14.33
N LEU A 285 -4.83 10.95 -13.52
CA LEU A 285 -3.54 10.38 -13.88
C LEU A 285 -3.64 8.86 -13.98
N THR A 286 -3.00 8.30 -15.00
CA THR A 286 -2.83 6.85 -15.16
C THR A 286 -1.34 6.50 -15.26
N PRO A 287 -0.91 5.29 -14.87
CA PRO A 287 0.50 4.92 -14.94
C PRO A 287 1.00 4.71 -16.37
N THR A 288 0.11 4.45 -17.32
CA THR A 288 0.45 4.10 -18.70
C THR A 288 -0.44 4.84 -19.70
N GLN A 289 0.11 5.11 -20.89
CA GLN A 289 -0.61 5.77 -21.97
C GLN A 289 -1.80 4.94 -22.47
N ASN A 290 -1.65 3.62 -22.55
CA ASN A 290 -2.74 2.73 -22.97
C ASN A 290 -3.96 2.84 -22.04
N GLN A 291 -3.73 2.94 -20.72
CA GLN A 291 -4.82 3.15 -19.77
C GLN A 291 -5.47 4.54 -19.93
N ALA A 292 -4.67 5.59 -20.16
CA ALA A 292 -5.21 6.92 -20.41
C ALA A 292 -6.10 6.93 -21.66
N ASP A 293 -5.63 6.34 -22.75
CA ASP A 293 -6.34 6.29 -24.03
C ASP A 293 -7.68 5.54 -23.91
N ASP A 294 -7.70 4.43 -23.17
CA ASP A 294 -8.93 3.68 -22.91
C ASP A 294 -9.91 4.49 -22.05
N MET A 295 -9.42 5.13 -20.99
CA MET A 295 -10.25 5.98 -20.13
C MET A 295 -10.81 7.19 -20.88
N VAL A 296 -10.04 7.83 -21.77
CA VAL A 296 -10.53 8.93 -22.62
C VAL A 296 -11.68 8.46 -23.50
N LYS A 297 -11.54 7.31 -24.16
CA LYS A 297 -12.59 6.73 -25.02
C LYS A 297 -13.84 6.34 -24.21
N ARG A 298 -13.64 5.78 -23.01
CA ARG A 298 -14.69 5.26 -22.13
C ARG A 298 -15.47 6.36 -21.42
N LEU A 299 -14.78 7.29 -20.78
CA LEU A 299 -15.40 8.29 -19.88
C LEU A 299 -15.98 9.49 -20.63
N ARG A 300 -15.42 9.86 -21.80
CA ARG A 300 -15.88 10.99 -22.63
C ARG A 300 -16.09 12.29 -21.82
N THR A 301 -15.18 12.54 -20.89
CA THR A 301 -15.21 13.67 -19.96
C THR A 301 -14.39 14.85 -20.49
N GLN A 302 -14.64 16.04 -19.94
CA GLN A 302 -13.78 17.21 -20.13
C GLN A 302 -12.60 17.25 -19.14
N VAL A 303 -12.64 16.42 -18.09
CA VAL A 303 -11.53 16.28 -17.15
C VAL A 303 -10.31 15.73 -17.91
N PRO A 304 -9.16 16.42 -17.89
CA PRO A 304 -7.94 15.93 -18.51
C PRO A 304 -7.53 14.57 -17.94
N ILE A 305 -7.22 13.62 -18.82
CA ILE A 305 -6.70 12.30 -18.46
C ILE A 305 -5.30 12.19 -19.05
N ASN A 306 -4.28 12.15 -18.19
CA ASN A 306 -2.88 12.14 -18.59
C ASN A 306 -2.17 10.89 -18.07
N ALA A 307 -1.24 10.34 -18.86
CA ALA A 307 -0.38 9.26 -18.40
C ALA A 307 0.90 9.82 -17.76
N VAL A 308 1.19 9.45 -16.52
CA VAL A 308 2.45 9.76 -15.84
C VAL A 308 2.93 8.47 -15.16
N PRO A 309 4.14 7.98 -15.48
CA PRO A 309 4.62 6.73 -14.92
C PRO A 309 4.81 6.82 -13.40
N VAL A 310 4.40 5.77 -12.68
CA VAL A 310 4.61 5.64 -11.23
C VAL A 310 6.02 5.16 -10.87
N GLY A 311 6.69 4.50 -11.82
CA GLY A 311 8.05 4.02 -11.65
C GLY A 311 9.09 5.11 -11.87
N ILE A 312 10.02 5.23 -10.93
CA ILE A 312 11.16 6.16 -10.98
C ILE A 312 12.43 5.36 -10.70
N VAL A 313 13.42 5.54 -11.56
CA VAL A 313 14.81 5.07 -11.41
C VAL A 313 15.62 6.25 -10.87
N ALA A 314 16.18 6.07 -9.68
CA ALA A 314 16.85 7.14 -8.95
C ALA A 314 18.19 7.53 -9.61
N ASP A 315 18.62 8.76 -9.40
CA ASP A 315 19.91 9.22 -9.91
C ASP A 315 21.06 8.39 -9.33
N GLY A 316 21.96 7.94 -10.20
CA GLY A 316 23.09 7.09 -9.81
C GLY A 316 22.70 5.64 -9.49
N GLU A 317 21.41 5.25 -9.53
CA GLU A 317 20.98 3.88 -9.26
C GLU A 317 21.59 2.89 -10.27
N LEU A 318 21.51 3.19 -11.57
CA LEU A 318 22.10 2.36 -12.61
C LEU A 318 23.63 2.26 -12.47
N ASP A 319 24.29 3.35 -12.08
CA ASP A 319 25.73 3.38 -11.87
C ASP A 319 26.13 2.58 -10.63
N ARG A 320 25.35 2.65 -9.55
CA ARG A 320 25.51 1.85 -8.34
C ARG A 320 25.35 0.37 -8.66
N ILE A 321 24.29 -0.01 -9.37
CA ILE A 321 23.99 -1.39 -9.75
C ILE A 321 25.09 -1.96 -10.64
N SER A 322 25.57 -1.20 -11.64
CA SER A 322 26.68 -1.66 -12.51
C SER A 322 28.00 -1.93 -11.77
N LYS A 323 28.16 -1.41 -10.54
CA LYS A 323 29.33 -1.62 -9.67
C LYS A 323 29.09 -2.69 -8.60
N LEU A 324 27.88 -3.25 -8.50
CA LEU A 324 27.61 -4.33 -7.56
C LEU A 324 28.46 -5.54 -7.93
N ASN A 325 29.19 -6.05 -6.94
CA ASN A 325 29.98 -7.27 -7.09
C ASN A 325 29.14 -8.48 -6.63
N VAL A 326 28.05 -8.75 -7.36
CA VAL A 326 27.18 -9.90 -7.14
C VAL A 326 27.34 -10.83 -8.33
N GLU A 327 27.70 -12.09 -8.06
CA GLU A 327 27.85 -13.10 -9.10
C GLU A 327 26.48 -13.56 -9.59
N LYS A 328 26.23 -13.48 -10.90
CA LYS A 328 25.01 -14.01 -11.52
C LYS A 328 24.99 -15.53 -11.42
N ILE A 329 23.84 -16.08 -11.05
CA ILE A 329 23.60 -17.52 -11.02
C ILE A 329 22.98 -17.92 -12.36
N LYS A 330 23.72 -18.73 -13.12
CA LYS A 330 23.26 -19.20 -14.44
C LYS A 330 21.92 -19.91 -14.34
N GLY A 331 20.95 -19.51 -15.17
CA GLY A 331 19.61 -20.08 -15.24
C GLY A 331 18.68 -19.65 -14.11
N LYS A 332 19.07 -18.69 -13.24
CA LYS A 332 18.21 -18.24 -12.15
C LYS A 332 17.12 -17.30 -12.65
N ILE A 333 15.88 -17.74 -12.48
CA ILE A 333 14.66 -16.98 -12.76
C ILE A 333 14.09 -16.49 -11.43
N VAL A 334 13.65 -15.23 -11.41
CA VAL A 334 12.97 -14.65 -10.24
C VAL A 334 11.59 -14.13 -10.61
N THR A 335 10.65 -14.24 -9.68
CA THR A 335 9.36 -13.56 -9.74
C THR A 335 9.16 -12.82 -8.43
N VAL A 336 8.91 -11.51 -8.50
CA VAL A 336 8.69 -10.65 -7.32
C VAL A 336 7.26 -10.14 -7.37
N ALA A 337 6.39 -10.71 -6.53
CA ALA A 337 4.99 -10.32 -6.45
C ALA A 337 4.34 -10.83 -5.15
N ARG A 338 3.30 -10.15 -4.68
CA ARG A 338 2.42 -10.71 -3.65
C ARG A 338 1.83 -12.04 -4.11
N ILE A 339 1.68 -13.01 -3.21
CA ILE A 339 1.02 -14.28 -3.52
C ILE A 339 -0.50 -14.07 -3.40
N PHE A 340 -1.10 -13.64 -4.51
CA PHE A 340 -2.51 -13.24 -4.58
C PHE A 340 -3.16 -13.69 -5.91
N PRO A 341 -4.49 -13.95 -5.96
CA PRO A 341 -5.13 -14.56 -7.14
C PRO A 341 -4.90 -13.82 -8.47
N GLU A 342 -4.74 -12.50 -8.43
CA GLU A 342 -4.48 -11.67 -9.62
C GLU A 342 -3.12 -11.95 -10.26
N LYS A 343 -2.14 -12.47 -9.50
CA LYS A 343 -0.75 -12.71 -9.98
C LYS A 343 -0.59 -14.05 -10.69
N HIS A 344 -1.57 -14.96 -10.53
CA HIS A 344 -1.63 -16.26 -11.19
C HIS A 344 -0.32 -17.06 -11.10
N LEU A 345 0.32 -17.06 -9.93
CA LEU A 345 1.67 -17.62 -9.76
C LEU A 345 1.74 -19.13 -10.01
N ASP A 346 0.60 -19.83 -9.99
CA ASP A 346 0.52 -21.21 -10.41
C ASP A 346 0.85 -21.41 -11.90
N ASP A 347 0.52 -20.45 -12.77
CA ASP A 347 0.96 -20.47 -14.17
C ASP A 347 2.46 -20.23 -14.30
N ALA A 348 3.07 -19.42 -13.44
CA ALA A 348 4.52 -19.24 -13.42
C ALA A 348 5.23 -20.57 -13.16
N VAL A 349 4.73 -21.36 -12.19
CA VAL A 349 5.25 -22.70 -11.90
C VAL A 349 5.03 -23.67 -13.07
N ARG A 350 3.86 -23.63 -13.74
CA ARG A 350 3.59 -24.47 -14.93
C ARG A 350 4.52 -24.14 -16.10
N ALA A 351 4.69 -22.85 -16.40
CA ALA A 351 5.60 -22.42 -17.46
C ALA A 351 7.05 -22.81 -17.14
N PHE A 352 7.47 -22.59 -15.88
CA PHE A 352 8.78 -23.00 -15.42
C PHE A 352 9.00 -24.50 -15.57
N LYS A 353 8.02 -25.34 -15.19
CA LYS A 353 8.11 -26.80 -15.35
C LYS A 353 8.44 -27.19 -16.79
N LEU A 354 7.70 -26.64 -17.75
CA LEU A 354 7.87 -26.94 -19.17
C LEU A 354 9.23 -26.48 -19.71
N ALA A 355 9.73 -25.34 -19.23
CA ALA A 355 11.06 -24.86 -19.58
C ALA A 355 12.16 -25.72 -18.95
N HIS A 356 12.01 -26.09 -17.67
CA HIS A 356 12.96 -26.90 -16.93
C HIS A 356 13.10 -28.32 -17.50
N ASP A 357 12.02 -28.90 -18.03
CA ASP A 357 12.07 -30.19 -18.73
C ASP A 357 13.01 -30.19 -19.95
N LYS A 358 13.18 -29.01 -20.58
CA LYS A 358 14.11 -28.81 -21.70
C LYS A 358 15.48 -28.30 -21.23
N LEU A 359 15.53 -27.60 -20.09
CA LEU A 359 16.71 -26.94 -19.55
C LEU A 359 16.88 -27.26 -18.05
N PRO A 360 17.35 -28.46 -17.68
CA PRO A 360 17.33 -28.95 -16.29
C PRO A 360 18.22 -28.19 -15.29
N TRP A 361 18.95 -27.16 -15.74
CA TRP A 361 19.79 -26.32 -14.89
C TRP A 361 19.13 -25.01 -14.45
N ILE A 362 17.94 -24.65 -14.96
CA ILE A 362 17.25 -23.43 -14.54
C ILE A 362 16.54 -23.63 -13.19
N THR A 363 16.44 -22.55 -12.41
CA THR A 363 15.76 -22.53 -11.10
C THR A 363 14.79 -21.34 -11.02
N LEU A 364 13.77 -21.44 -10.17
CA LEU A 364 12.80 -20.36 -9.93
C LEU A 364 12.71 -20.02 -8.45
N ASP A 365 12.97 -18.75 -8.12
CA ASP A 365 12.65 -18.18 -6.82
C ASP A 365 11.46 -17.22 -6.94
N ILE A 366 10.44 -17.40 -6.08
CA ILE A 366 9.29 -16.50 -5.97
C ILE A 366 9.39 -15.73 -4.65
N TYR A 367 9.53 -14.42 -4.74
CA TYR A 367 9.62 -13.49 -3.60
C TYR A 367 8.32 -12.72 -3.42
N GLY A 368 7.92 -12.54 -2.17
CA GLY A 368 6.68 -11.87 -1.76
C GLY A 368 5.98 -12.60 -0.61
N TYR A 369 4.96 -11.97 -0.05
CA TYR A 369 4.15 -12.52 1.04
C TYR A 369 2.77 -12.93 0.54
N ALA A 370 2.13 -13.86 1.25
CA ALA A 370 0.74 -14.22 1.04
C ALA A 370 -0.17 -13.28 1.82
N GLU A 371 -1.29 -12.91 1.21
CA GLU A 371 -2.33 -12.07 1.83
C GLU A 371 -3.63 -12.87 1.97
N GLY A 372 -4.46 -12.52 2.96
CA GLY A 372 -5.75 -13.17 3.19
C GLY A 372 -5.63 -14.58 3.78
N THR A 373 -6.47 -15.51 3.30
CA THR A 373 -6.64 -16.87 3.87
C THR A 373 -5.45 -17.81 3.62
N GLY A 374 -4.48 -17.38 2.81
CA GLY A 374 -3.35 -18.20 2.38
C GLY A 374 -3.72 -19.28 1.34
N GLU A 375 -4.94 -19.26 0.80
CA GLU A 375 -5.39 -20.21 -0.23
C GLU A 375 -4.54 -20.14 -1.50
N GLU A 376 -4.16 -18.94 -1.95
CA GLU A 376 -3.33 -18.79 -3.14
C GLU A 376 -1.93 -19.40 -2.93
N LYS A 377 -1.35 -19.24 -1.74
CA LYS A 377 -0.07 -19.90 -1.39
C LYS A 377 -0.20 -21.41 -1.47
N LYS A 378 -1.26 -21.99 -0.88
CA LYS A 378 -1.53 -23.43 -0.95
C LYS A 378 -1.73 -23.91 -2.39
N LYS A 379 -2.35 -23.09 -3.24
CA LYS A 379 -2.54 -23.39 -4.67
C LYS A 379 -1.19 -23.47 -5.39
N VAL A 380 -0.29 -22.53 -5.16
CA VAL A 380 1.07 -22.55 -5.72
C VAL A 380 1.87 -23.75 -5.20
N GLU A 381 1.89 -23.98 -3.88
CA GLU A 381 2.57 -25.13 -3.25
C GLU A 381 2.07 -26.47 -3.79
N LYS A 382 0.76 -26.58 -4.02
CA LYS A 382 0.16 -27.77 -4.63
C LYS A 382 0.71 -28.04 -6.03
N VAL A 383 0.82 -27.03 -6.88
CA VAL A 383 1.38 -27.19 -8.24
C VAL A 383 2.87 -27.54 -8.20
N ILE A 384 3.63 -26.97 -7.27
CA ILE A 384 5.04 -27.34 -7.04
C ILE A 384 5.13 -28.83 -6.70
N ALA A 385 4.32 -29.31 -5.76
CA ALA A 385 4.31 -30.69 -5.31
C ALA A 385 3.82 -31.67 -6.39
N GLU A 386 2.76 -31.30 -7.15
CA GLU A 386 2.25 -32.11 -8.26
C GLU A 386 3.31 -32.38 -9.34
N TYR A 387 4.25 -31.46 -9.53
CA TYR A 387 5.34 -31.59 -10.49
C TYR A 387 6.69 -32.02 -9.89
N ASN A 388 6.75 -32.30 -8.58
CA ASN A 388 7.98 -32.63 -7.84
C ASN A 388 9.10 -31.58 -8.02
N LEU A 389 8.75 -30.30 -7.88
CA LEU A 389 9.63 -29.16 -8.12
C LEU A 389 10.21 -28.54 -6.84
N GLU A 390 9.99 -29.13 -5.67
CA GLU A 390 10.28 -28.55 -4.36
C GLU A 390 11.75 -28.16 -4.19
N GLU A 391 12.67 -28.84 -4.89
CA GLU A 391 14.11 -28.56 -4.82
C GLU A 391 14.56 -27.37 -5.67
N ILE A 392 13.79 -26.99 -6.69
CA ILE A 392 14.19 -26.02 -7.73
C ILE A 392 13.23 -24.84 -7.88
N VAL A 393 12.04 -24.92 -7.28
CA VAL A 393 11.10 -23.81 -7.13
C VAL A 393 10.98 -23.47 -5.65
N LYS A 394 11.38 -22.26 -5.24
CA LYS A 394 11.35 -21.85 -3.83
C LYS A 394 10.47 -20.62 -3.62
N LEU A 395 9.55 -20.70 -2.65
CA LEU A 395 8.81 -19.55 -2.12
C LEU A 395 9.64 -18.91 -1.01
N LYS A 396 10.20 -17.73 -1.26
CA LYS A 396 11.24 -17.11 -0.41
C LYS A 396 10.72 -16.10 0.61
N GLY A 397 9.43 -15.74 0.55
CA GLY A 397 8.84 -14.75 1.45
C GLY A 397 9.16 -13.31 1.06
N TYR A 398 8.75 -12.36 1.92
CA TYR A 398 9.05 -10.95 1.78
C TYR A 398 10.50 -10.65 2.17
N THR A 399 11.11 -9.69 1.48
CA THR A 399 12.49 -9.24 1.73
C THR A 399 12.66 -7.82 1.22
N GLY A 400 13.43 -7.01 1.94
CA GLY A 400 13.86 -5.67 1.50
C GLY A 400 15.18 -5.68 0.73
N SER A 401 15.91 -6.80 0.70
CA SER A 401 17.26 -6.89 0.13
C SER A 401 17.23 -7.25 -1.35
N MET A 402 16.84 -6.30 -2.20
CA MET A 402 16.67 -6.54 -3.64
C MET A 402 17.98 -6.67 -4.43
N ASP A 403 19.07 -6.04 -3.95
CA ASP A 403 20.39 -6.07 -4.60
C ASP A 403 20.90 -7.50 -4.84
N GLU A 404 20.78 -8.37 -3.83
CA GLU A 404 21.23 -9.76 -3.95
C GLU A 404 20.33 -10.55 -4.90
N ILE A 405 19.02 -10.33 -4.83
CA ILE A 405 18.02 -11.09 -5.57
C ILE A 405 18.13 -10.80 -7.06
N TYR A 406 18.09 -9.53 -7.43
CA TYR A 406 18.22 -9.12 -8.83
C TYR A 406 19.68 -9.21 -9.30
N GLY A 407 20.66 -8.94 -8.45
CA GLY A 407 22.07 -9.11 -8.81
C GLY A 407 22.43 -10.54 -9.22
N GLN A 408 21.76 -11.55 -8.67
CA GLN A 408 21.99 -12.96 -9.00
C GLN A 408 21.13 -13.49 -10.16
N ALA A 409 20.07 -12.80 -10.57
CA ALA A 409 19.11 -13.34 -11.54
C ALA A 409 19.48 -13.04 -13.01
N GLU A 410 19.01 -13.90 -13.91
CA GLU A 410 19.17 -13.73 -15.36
C GLU A 410 17.86 -13.45 -16.08
N LEU A 411 16.72 -13.80 -15.48
CA LEU A 411 15.40 -13.56 -16.08
C LEU A 411 14.36 -13.27 -14.99
N THR A 412 13.42 -12.37 -15.28
CA THR A 412 12.18 -12.25 -14.52
C THR A 412 10.99 -12.69 -15.36
N MET A 413 9.96 -13.25 -14.73
CA MET A 413 8.72 -13.60 -15.42
C MET A 413 7.49 -13.18 -14.65
N MET A 414 6.44 -12.80 -15.38
CA MET A 414 5.18 -12.31 -14.83
C MET A 414 3.96 -12.94 -15.49
N THR A 415 3.08 -13.49 -14.65
CA THR A 415 1.88 -14.23 -15.06
C THR A 415 0.60 -13.55 -14.58
N SER A 416 0.67 -12.27 -14.22
CA SER A 416 -0.48 -11.52 -13.75
C SER A 416 -1.64 -11.55 -14.73
N ARG A 417 -2.87 -11.42 -14.22
CA ARG A 417 -4.09 -11.33 -15.02
C ARG A 417 -4.36 -9.91 -15.50
N PHE A 418 -4.03 -8.94 -14.65
CA PHE A 418 -4.12 -7.51 -14.92
C PHE A 418 -3.14 -6.77 -14.01
N GLU A 419 -2.74 -5.57 -14.41
CA GLU A 419 -1.80 -4.71 -13.69
C GLU A 419 -2.08 -3.22 -13.97
N GLY A 420 -1.53 -2.32 -13.16
CA GLY A 420 -1.47 -0.89 -13.51
C GLY A 420 -0.18 -0.53 -14.26
N PHE A 421 0.97 -0.90 -13.68
CA PHE A 421 2.31 -0.54 -14.17
C PHE A 421 3.34 -1.67 -14.04
N VAL A 422 3.38 -2.36 -12.89
CA VAL A 422 4.35 -3.42 -12.51
C VAL A 422 5.76 -2.91 -12.19
N LEU A 423 5.95 -2.34 -10.99
CA LEU A 423 7.26 -1.86 -10.53
C LEU A 423 8.36 -2.92 -10.57
N ALA A 424 8.03 -4.19 -10.26
CA ALA A 424 9.00 -5.28 -10.25
C ALA A 424 9.68 -5.52 -11.61
N ILE A 425 9.01 -5.23 -12.74
CA ILE A 425 9.62 -5.32 -14.08
C ILE A 425 10.63 -4.18 -14.27
N LEU A 426 10.26 -2.96 -13.86
CA LEU A 426 11.16 -1.81 -13.95
C LEU A 426 12.38 -2.00 -13.05
N GLU A 427 12.18 -2.47 -11.83
CA GLU A 427 13.26 -2.77 -10.88
C GLU A 427 14.18 -3.86 -11.44
N ALA A 428 13.65 -4.96 -11.95
CA ALA A 428 14.48 -5.99 -12.60
C ALA A 428 15.28 -5.41 -13.79
N ALA A 429 14.67 -4.51 -14.57
CA ALA A 429 15.32 -3.87 -15.69
C ALA A 429 16.51 -2.98 -15.29
N THR A 430 16.54 -2.38 -14.09
CA THR A 430 17.71 -1.61 -13.61
C THR A 430 18.95 -2.50 -13.40
N TYR A 431 18.76 -3.80 -13.16
CA TYR A 431 19.81 -4.83 -13.10
C TYR A 431 20.10 -5.49 -14.46
N GLY A 432 19.48 -5.00 -15.53
CA GLY A 432 19.57 -5.59 -16.86
C GLY A 432 18.95 -6.98 -16.93
N ILE A 433 17.92 -7.26 -16.13
CA ILE A 433 17.19 -8.52 -16.22
C ILE A 433 16.05 -8.36 -17.21
N PRO A 434 16.03 -9.10 -18.34
CA PRO A 434 14.90 -9.10 -19.23
C PRO A 434 13.68 -9.78 -18.62
N CYS A 435 12.49 -9.45 -19.14
CA CYS A 435 11.22 -9.96 -18.62
C CYS A 435 10.45 -10.76 -19.67
N VAL A 436 9.92 -11.94 -19.31
CA VAL A 436 8.86 -12.59 -20.09
C VAL A 436 7.55 -12.46 -19.33
N SER A 437 6.56 -11.79 -19.92
CA SER A 437 5.28 -11.53 -19.25
C SER A 437 4.09 -11.89 -20.12
N TYR A 438 2.98 -12.24 -19.49
CA TYR A 438 1.68 -12.16 -20.15
C TYR A 438 1.38 -10.74 -20.66
N ASP A 439 0.66 -10.68 -21.78
CA ASP A 439 0.08 -9.48 -22.35
C ASP A 439 -1.18 -9.13 -21.55
N THR A 440 -1.02 -8.23 -20.58
CA THR A 440 -2.08 -7.82 -19.66
C THR A 440 -2.38 -6.35 -19.83
N ASN A 441 -3.65 -5.99 -19.66
CA ASN A 441 -4.00 -4.62 -19.34
C ASN A 441 -3.60 -4.33 -17.90
N TYR A 442 -2.75 -3.35 -17.64
CA TYR A 442 -1.77 -2.66 -18.49
C TYR A 442 -0.39 -3.09 -18.00
N GLY A 443 0.63 -2.24 -18.02
CA GLY A 443 1.89 -2.49 -17.31
C GLY A 443 2.97 -3.21 -18.12
N PRO A 444 2.97 -4.57 -18.25
CA PRO A 444 4.04 -5.29 -18.93
C PRO A 444 4.31 -4.82 -20.35
N SER A 445 3.29 -4.62 -21.19
CA SER A 445 3.48 -4.13 -22.56
C SER A 445 3.96 -2.67 -22.64
N TYR A 446 3.73 -1.89 -21.58
CA TYR A 446 4.31 -0.56 -21.44
C TYR A 446 5.77 -0.65 -21.03
N LEU A 447 6.16 -1.57 -20.15
CA LEU A 447 7.53 -1.68 -19.62
C LEU A 447 8.47 -2.50 -20.50
N VAL A 448 7.99 -3.58 -21.13
CA VAL A 448 8.79 -4.52 -21.90
C VAL A 448 8.67 -4.22 -23.38
N LYS A 449 9.81 -4.04 -24.05
CA LYS A 449 9.88 -3.90 -25.50
C LYS A 449 10.15 -5.25 -26.14
N GLU A 450 9.15 -5.78 -26.85
CA GLU A 450 9.17 -7.09 -27.51
C GLU A 450 10.47 -7.32 -28.29
N GLY A 451 11.17 -8.40 -27.95
CA GLY A 451 12.42 -8.84 -28.58
C GLY A 451 13.66 -7.99 -28.26
N VAL A 452 13.50 -6.88 -27.52
CA VAL A 452 14.57 -5.95 -27.14
C VAL A 452 14.90 -6.05 -25.66
N SER A 453 13.92 -5.96 -24.77
CA SER A 453 14.12 -6.05 -23.31
C SER A 453 13.40 -7.25 -22.68
N GLY A 454 12.84 -8.13 -23.50
CA GLY A 454 12.03 -9.26 -23.07
C GLY A 454 11.01 -9.69 -24.11
N TYR A 455 9.98 -10.40 -23.65
CA TYR A 455 8.88 -10.87 -24.48
C TYR A 455 7.53 -10.69 -23.79
N ILE A 456 6.53 -10.34 -24.59
CA ILE A 456 5.13 -10.31 -24.22
C ILE A 456 4.43 -11.48 -24.92
N VAL A 457 3.76 -12.33 -24.15
CA VAL A 457 3.08 -13.53 -24.65
C VAL A 457 1.58 -13.45 -24.37
N PRO A 458 0.71 -14.13 -25.13
CA PRO A 458 -0.73 -14.08 -24.88
C PRO A 458 -1.10 -14.43 -23.43
N ASN A 459 -2.09 -13.73 -22.87
CA ASN A 459 -2.50 -13.97 -21.49
C ASN A 459 -2.99 -15.41 -21.28
N GLY A 460 -2.53 -16.04 -20.20
CA GLY A 460 -2.90 -17.41 -19.85
C GLY A 460 -2.19 -18.49 -20.70
N ASP A 461 -1.35 -18.10 -21.65
CA ASP A 461 -0.58 -19.03 -22.47
C ASP A 461 0.80 -19.31 -21.83
N TYR A 462 0.78 -20.10 -20.76
CA TYR A 462 1.99 -20.54 -20.07
C TYR A 462 2.91 -21.41 -20.95
N GLN A 463 2.39 -21.98 -22.06
CA GLN A 463 3.18 -22.77 -23.00
C GLN A 463 4.08 -21.85 -23.84
N THR A 464 3.52 -20.79 -24.41
CA THR A 464 4.31 -19.77 -25.11
C THR A 464 5.28 -19.07 -24.16
N LEU A 465 4.88 -18.83 -22.90
CA LEU A 465 5.78 -18.31 -21.86
C LEU A 465 7.00 -19.23 -21.67
N ALA A 466 6.78 -20.54 -21.52
CA ALA A 466 7.85 -21.53 -21.39
C ALA A 466 8.77 -21.57 -22.62
N ASP A 467 8.21 -21.49 -23.83
CA ASP A 467 9.00 -21.50 -25.06
C ASP A 467 9.88 -20.24 -25.20
N ARG A 468 9.42 -19.09 -24.69
CA ARG A 468 10.26 -17.87 -24.59
C ARG A 468 11.39 -18.04 -23.58
N ILE A 469 11.13 -18.62 -22.40
CA ILE A 469 12.18 -18.95 -21.43
C ILE A 469 13.25 -19.84 -22.09
N VAL A 470 12.82 -20.89 -22.78
CA VAL A 470 13.73 -21.82 -23.47
C VAL A 470 14.54 -21.12 -24.54
N THR A 471 13.90 -20.27 -25.35
CA THR A 471 14.57 -19.48 -26.38
C THR A 471 15.68 -18.60 -25.79
N ILE A 472 15.40 -17.93 -24.67
CA ILE A 472 16.36 -17.04 -24.00
C ILE A 472 17.56 -17.82 -23.48
N PHE A 473 17.34 -18.89 -22.72
CA PHE A 473 18.41 -19.64 -22.06
C PHE A 473 19.14 -20.64 -22.97
N SER A 474 18.66 -20.85 -24.20
CA SER A 474 19.37 -21.66 -25.21
C SER A 474 20.35 -20.84 -26.04
N ASP A 475 20.36 -19.50 -25.91
CA ASP A 475 21.22 -18.59 -26.68
C ASP A 475 21.77 -17.49 -25.77
N ASP A 476 23.00 -17.69 -25.28
CA ASP A 476 23.70 -16.73 -24.41
C ASP A 476 23.84 -15.34 -25.05
N LYS A 477 23.95 -15.26 -26.39
CA LYS A 477 23.99 -13.98 -27.11
C LYS A 477 22.64 -13.29 -27.03
N LYS A 478 21.55 -14.04 -27.24
CA LYS A 478 20.19 -13.50 -27.13
C LYS A 478 19.91 -12.99 -25.71
N LEU A 479 20.26 -13.75 -24.68
CA LEU A 479 20.14 -13.31 -23.29
C LEU A 479 20.93 -12.02 -23.04
N SER A 480 22.17 -11.93 -23.54
CA SER A 480 23.00 -10.73 -23.41
C SER A 480 22.40 -9.50 -24.11
N GLU A 481 21.86 -9.67 -25.33
CA GLU A 481 21.18 -8.60 -26.06
C GLU A 481 19.93 -8.10 -25.32
N LEU A 482 19.12 -9.03 -24.81
CA LEU A 482 17.92 -8.70 -24.04
C LEU A 482 18.26 -8.01 -22.71
N SER A 483 19.35 -8.43 -22.06
CA SER A 483 19.85 -7.84 -20.83
C SER A 483 20.26 -6.37 -21.04
N LEU A 484 21.00 -6.07 -22.10
CA LEU A 484 21.34 -4.69 -22.47
C LEU A 484 20.09 -3.87 -22.79
N GLY A 485 19.14 -4.45 -23.52
CA GLY A 485 17.89 -3.77 -23.83
C GLY A 485 17.03 -3.49 -22.60
N ALA A 486 17.05 -4.34 -21.57
CA ALA A 486 16.40 -4.10 -20.29
C ALA A 486 17.04 -2.93 -19.54
N SER A 487 18.37 -2.89 -19.44
CA SER A 487 19.06 -1.74 -18.84
C SER A 487 18.79 -0.42 -19.57
N GLU A 488 18.77 -0.45 -20.90
CA GLU A 488 18.42 0.73 -21.69
C GLU A 488 16.98 1.16 -21.47
N ARG A 489 16.05 0.20 -21.39
CA ARG A 489 14.64 0.48 -21.12
C ARG A 489 14.43 1.14 -19.77
N ALA A 490 15.17 0.73 -18.74
CA ALA A 490 15.10 1.38 -17.42
C ALA A 490 15.48 2.87 -17.48
N ARG A 491 16.35 3.30 -18.41
CA ARG A 491 16.73 4.71 -18.57
C ARG A 491 15.60 5.61 -19.01
N ASP A 492 14.48 5.07 -19.50
CA ASP A 492 13.28 5.83 -19.82
C ASP A 492 12.52 6.33 -18.59
N PHE A 493 12.85 5.78 -17.41
CA PHE A 493 12.21 6.07 -16.15
C PHE A 493 13.14 6.80 -15.17
N THR A 494 14.23 7.38 -15.67
CA THR A 494 15.11 8.24 -14.86
C THR A 494 14.34 9.41 -14.27
N GLU A 495 14.77 9.88 -13.10
CA GLU A 495 14.18 11.03 -12.43
C GLU A 495 13.95 12.23 -13.36
N ASP A 496 14.90 12.57 -14.22
CA ASP A 496 14.77 13.70 -15.15
C ASP A 496 13.67 13.49 -16.20
N LYS A 497 13.55 12.27 -16.75
CA LYS A 497 12.48 11.95 -17.72
C LYS A 497 11.12 11.95 -17.04
N VAL A 498 11.00 11.32 -15.87
CA VAL A 498 9.73 11.28 -15.13
C VAL A 498 9.34 12.67 -14.64
N TRP A 499 10.30 13.47 -14.17
CA TRP A 499 10.06 14.85 -13.77
C TRP A 499 9.53 15.70 -14.92
N LYS A 500 10.07 15.52 -16.13
CA LYS A 500 9.58 16.20 -17.32
C LYS A 500 8.10 15.88 -17.59
N GLU A 501 7.70 14.61 -17.44
CA GLU A 501 6.28 14.23 -17.55
C GLU A 501 5.41 14.92 -16.49
N TRP A 502 5.87 14.99 -15.23
CA TRP A 502 5.17 15.74 -14.17
C TRP A 502 5.07 17.24 -14.47
N GLN A 503 6.14 17.85 -14.97
CA GLN A 503 6.14 19.26 -15.37
C GLN A 503 5.10 19.53 -16.46
N ASP A 504 5.25 18.82 -17.57
CA ASP A 504 4.47 19.06 -18.80
C ASP A 504 2.98 18.71 -18.59
N LYS A 505 2.66 17.66 -17.81
CA LYS A 505 1.29 17.14 -17.67
C LYS A 505 0.56 17.57 -16.41
N VAL A 506 1.26 17.99 -15.36
CA VAL A 506 0.65 18.29 -14.05
C VAL A 506 1.00 19.67 -13.55
N LEU A 507 2.29 19.98 -13.38
CA LEU A 507 2.71 21.22 -12.72
C LEU A 507 2.29 22.46 -13.52
N ASP A 508 2.37 22.43 -14.84
CA ASP A 508 1.93 23.52 -15.71
C ASP A 508 0.43 23.78 -15.60
N ALA A 509 -0.39 22.71 -15.57
CA ALA A 509 -1.83 22.81 -15.39
C ALA A 509 -2.20 23.39 -14.02
N VAL A 510 -1.54 22.93 -12.96
CA VAL A 510 -1.71 23.48 -11.60
C VAL A 510 -1.33 24.95 -11.54
N HIS A 511 -0.22 25.34 -12.18
CA HIS A 511 0.23 26.73 -12.21
C HIS A 511 -0.78 27.66 -12.89
N LEU A 512 -1.40 27.20 -13.98
CA LEU A 512 -2.48 27.92 -14.65
C LEU A 512 -3.72 28.04 -13.75
N TRP A 513 -4.12 26.95 -13.10
CA TRP A 513 -5.27 26.95 -12.18
C TRP A 513 -5.07 27.89 -10.98
N LYS A 514 -3.85 27.99 -10.42
CA LYS A 514 -3.58 28.90 -9.31
C LYS A 514 -3.73 30.38 -9.68
N LYS A 515 -3.59 30.71 -10.97
CA LYS A 515 -3.70 32.07 -11.51
C LYS A 515 -5.13 32.47 -11.88
N SER A 516 -5.99 31.50 -12.18
CA SER A 516 -7.45 31.73 -12.20
C SER A 516 -7.98 31.95 -10.78
#